data_AF-A0A1A8F6U3-F1
#
_entry.id   AF-A0A1A8F6U3-F1
#
_cell.length_a   1.000
_cell.length_b   1.000
_cell.length_c   1.000
_cell.angle_alpha   90.00
_cell.angle_beta   90.00
_cell.angle_gamma   90.00
#
_symmetry.space_group_name_H-M   'P 1'
#
loop_
_entity.id
_entity.type
_entity.pdbx_description
1 polymer ?
#
loop_
_entity_poly.entity_id
_entity_poly.type
_entity_poly.pdbx_seq_one_letter_code
_entity_poly.pdbx_strand_id
1 'polypeptide(L)'
;GDLIGQNHTVGHVRCLENVTGFTSAFLYALETQTTVGYGVRMLTDHCASAVALLAIQSLVGVVINCFVCGIILAKISLPKNRAKTVSFSKMATICVKKESLCLLIRVANLRKTLLIGSQIYGKLLRTTT
;
A
#
# COMPACT_ATOMS: atom_id res chain seq x y z
N GLY A 1 -27.40 -24.12 12.18
CA GLY A 1 -26.38 -23.75 11.19
C GLY A 1 -26.15 -24.91 10.25
N ASP A 2 -25.48 -24.68 9.11
CA ASP A 2 -25.44 -25.65 8.00
C ASP A 2 -24.38 -26.76 8.16
N LEU A 3 -23.61 -26.74 9.24
CA LEU A 3 -22.48 -27.64 9.47
C LEU A 3 -22.93 -29.09 9.70
N ILE A 4 -22.15 -30.03 9.19
CA ILE A 4 -22.37 -31.47 9.37
C ILE A 4 -22.15 -31.81 10.86
N GLY A 5 -23.16 -32.41 11.50
CA GLY A 5 -23.13 -32.77 12.92
C GLY A 5 -24.04 -31.94 13.83
N GLN A 6 -24.77 -30.96 13.28
CA GLN A 6 -25.88 -30.33 14.00
C GLN A 6 -27.17 -31.15 13.81
N ASN A 7 -28.03 -31.15 14.83
CA ASN A 7 -29.31 -31.87 14.81
C ASN A 7 -30.29 -31.13 13.88
N HIS A 8 -30.24 -31.43 12.58
CA HIS A 8 -31.09 -30.79 11.58
C HIS A 8 -32.49 -31.40 11.59
N THR A 9 -33.51 -30.55 11.58
CA THR A 9 -34.90 -30.98 11.36
C THR A 9 -35.06 -31.47 9.91
N VAL A 10 -35.97 -32.41 9.69
CA VAL A 10 -36.34 -32.88 8.35
C VAL A 10 -36.84 -31.67 7.54
N GLY A 11 -36.07 -31.22 6.55
CA GLY A 11 -36.34 -30.01 5.77
C GLY A 11 -35.41 -28.80 6.04
N HIS A 12 -34.27 -28.98 6.71
CA HIS A 12 -33.29 -27.89 6.89
C HIS A 12 -32.76 -27.37 5.55
N VAL A 13 -33.03 -26.09 5.27
CA VAL A 13 -32.58 -25.39 4.08
C VAL A 13 -31.23 -24.74 4.36
N ARG A 14 -30.24 -25.01 3.51
CA ARG A 14 -28.87 -24.48 3.68
C ARG A 14 -28.77 -23.07 3.14
N CYS A 15 -28.10 -22.20 3.88
CA CYS A 15 -27.69 -20.86 3.44
C CYS A 15 -26.50 -20.92 2.48
N LEU A 16 -25.58 -21.87 2.69
CA LEU A 16 -24.38 -22.07 1.87
C LEU A 16 -24.26 -23.53 1.44
N GLU A 17 -24.13 -23.75 0.13
CA GLU A 17 -23.87 -25.07 -0.43
C GLU A 17 -22.38 -25.42 -0.36
N ASN A 18 -22.09 -26.70 -0.15
CA ASN A 18 -20.73 -27.26 -0.08
C ASN A 18 -19.82 -26.63 0.99
N VAL A 19 -20.41 -26.06 2.05
CA VAL A 19 -19.71 -25.61 3.26
C VAL A 19 -19.94 -26.60 4.38
N THR A 20 -18.95 -27.44 4.66
CA THR A 20 -19.05 -28.56 5.61
C THR A 20 -18.35 -28.29 6.95
N GLY A 21 -17.45 -27.30 6.99
CA GLY A 21 -16.68 -26.94 8.17
C GLY A 21 -16.04 -25.55 8.07
N PHE A 22 -15.20 -25.22 9.06
CA PHE A 22 -14.50 -23.94 9.12
C PHE A 22 -13.61 -23.69 7.90
N THR A 23 -12.81 -24.68 7.48
CA THR A 23 -11.91 -24.54 6.34
C THR A 23 -12.67 -24.24 5.04
N SER A 24 -13.80 -24.92 4.79
CA SER A 24 -14.63 -24.63 3.62
C SER A 24 -15.30 -23.26 3.69
N ALA A 25 -15.69 -22.81 4.89
CA ALA A 25 -16.27 -21.48 5.09
C ALA A 25 -15.21 -20.38 4.88
N PHE A 26 -13.99 -20.60 5.36
CA PHE A 26 -12.86 -19.70 5.15
C PHE A 26 -12.48 -19.60 3.67
N LEU A 27 -12.45 -20.73 2.96
CA LEU A 27 -12.23 -20.74 1.51
C LEU A 27 -13.33 -19.99 0.76
N TYR A 28 -14.60 -20.16 1.13
CA TYR A 28 -15.70 -19.37 0.57
C TYR A 28 -15.52 -17.86 0.83
N ALA A 29 -15.12 -17.47 2.05
CA ALA A 29 -14.85 -16.07 2.39
C ALA A 29 -13.67 -15.50 1.56
N LEU A 30 -12.61 -16.28 1.37
CA LEU A 30 -11.49 -15.88 0.50
C LEU A 30 -11.92 -15.74 -0.95
N GLU A 31 -12.63 -16.71 -1.51
CA GLU A 31 -13.11 -16.71 -2.90
C GLU A 31 -14.01 -15.51 -3.18
N THR A 32 -14.90 -15.17 -2.25
CA THR A 32 -15.81 -14.02 -2.36
C THR A 32 -15.10 -12.69 -2.19
N GLN A 33 -14.21 -12.55 -1.20
CA GLN A 33 -13.47 -11.31 -0.96
C GLN A 33 -12.45 -10.99 -2.05
N THR A 34 -11.81 -12.01 -2.61
CA THR A 34 -10.87 -11.87 -3.73
C THR A 34 -11.55 -11.87 -5.10
N THR A 35 -12.88 -12.04 -5.14
CA THR A 35 -13.70 -12.10 -6.36
C THR A 35 -13.28 -13.20 -7.34
N VAL A 36 -12.66 -14.28 -6.85
CA VAL A 36 -12.25 -15.44 -7.65
C VAL A 36 -13.46 -16.28 -8.07
N GLY A 37 -14.36 -16.57 -7.13
CA GLY A 37 -15.66 -17.20 -7.41
C GLY A 37 -15.60 -18.52 -8.19
N TYR A 38 -14.90 -19.54 -7.67
CA TYR A 38 -14.79 -20.85 -8.36
C TYR A 38 -16.13 -21.55 -8.62
N GLY A 39 -17.20 -21.18 -7.91
CA GLY A 39 -18.57 -21.67 -8.13
C GLY A 39 -18.89 -23.01 -7.46
N VAL A 40 -17.91 -23.67 -6.83
CA VAL A 40 -18.12 -24.93 -6.08
C VAL A 40 -18.85 -24.68 -4.76
N ARG A 41 -18.70 -23.50 -4.17
CA ARG A 41 -19.36 -23.05 -2.92
C ARG A 41 -20.27 -21.88 -3.26
N MET A 42 -21.56 -22.01 -2.96
CA MET A 42 -22.57 -21.06 -3.43
C MET A 42 -23.47 -20.59 -2.29
N LEU A 43 -23.84 -19.31 -2.32
CA LEU A 43 -24.83 -18.70 -1.44
C LEU A 43 -26.24 -18.93 -2.00
N THR A 44 -27.16 -19.33 -1.14
CA THR A 44 -28.59 -19.47 -1.46
C THR A 44 -29.36 -18.22 -1.00
N ASP A 45 -30.54 -18.01 -1.56
CA ASP A 45 -31.44 -16.89 -1.26
C ASP A 45 -32.30 -17.12 0.00
N HIS A 46 -32.18 -18.29 0.63
CA HIS A 46 -32.99 -18.69 1.77
C HIS A 46 -32.64 -17.97 3.07
N CYS A 47 -31.42 -17.43 3.17
CA CYS A 47 -30.90 -16.81 4.40
C CYS A 47 -30.49 -15.36 4.17
N ALA A 48 -31.39 -14.42 4.47
CA ALA A 48 -31.13 -12.99 4.36
C ALA A 48 -29.92 -12.53 5.20
N SER A 49 -29.66 -13.17 6.34
CA SER A 49 -28.49 -12.90 7.18
C SER A 49 -27.17 -13.21 6.47
N ALA A 50 -27.11 -14.29 5.70
CA ALA A 50 -25.92 -14.69 4.95
C ALA A 50 -25.65 -13.71 3.79
N VAL A 51 -26.70 -13.26 3.09
CA VAL A 51 -26.62 -12.21 2.06
C VAL A 51 -26.11 -10.90 2.65
N ALA A 52 -26.66 -10.47 3.79
CA ALA A 52 -26.22 -9.25 4.46
C ALA A 52 -24.75 -9.31 4.92
N LEU A 53 -24.32 -10.45 5.48
CA LEU A 53 -22.91 -10.67 5.84
C LEU A 53 -21.99 -10.60 4.63
N LEU A 54 -22.37 -11.21 3.51
CA LEU A 54 -21.58 -11.16 2.28
C LEU A 54 -21.48 -9.74 1.72
N ALA A 55 -22.56 -8.96 1.76
CA ALA A 55 -22.57 -7.57 1.34
C ALA A 55 -21.62 -6.70 2.20
N ILE A 56 -21.67 -6.88 3.53
CA ILE A 56 -20.76 -6.19 4.45
C ILE A 56 -19.31 -6.60 4.19
N GLN A 57 -19.05 -7.90 4.02
CA GLN A 57 -17.71 -8.42 3.72
C GLN A 57 -17.16 -7.82 2.42
N SER A 58 -17.98 -7.72 1.38
CA SER A 58 -17.60 -7.10 0.10
C SER A 58 -17.24 -5.61 0.26
N LEU A 59 -18.07 -4.85 0.98
CA LEU A 59 -17.81 -3.44 1.25
C LEU A 59 -16.50 -3.23 2.01
N VAL A 60 -16.28 -4.00 3.08
CA VAL A 60 -15.04 -3.94 3.87
C VAL A 60 -13.83 -4.33 3.02
N GLY A 61 -13.97 -5.36 2.17
CA GLY A 61 -12.92 -5.80 1.25
C GLY A 61 -12.48 -4.68 0.29
N VAL A 62 -13.44 -3.97 -0.31
CA VAL A 62 -13.17 -2.84 -1.21
C VAL A 62 -12.47 -1.71 -0.46
N VAL A 63 -12.94 -1.35 0.73
CA VAL A 63 -12.32 -0.29 1.54
C VAL A 63 -10.86 -0.61 1.84
N ILE A 64 -10.56 -1.84 2.29
CA ILE A 64 -9.19 -2.28 2.57
C ILE A 64 -8.32 -2.20 1.30
N ASN A 65 -8.84 -2.66 0.15
CA ASN A 65 -8.12 -2.59 -1.11
C ASN A 65 -7.77 -1.15 -1.52
N CYS A 66 -8.71 -0.21 -1.36
CA CYS A 66 -8.47 1.21 -1.60
C CYS A 66 -7.36 1.77 -0.70
N PHE A 67 -7.36 1.44 0.59
CA PHE A 67 -6.31 1.87 1.52
C PHE A 67 -4.93 1.32 1.13
N VAL A 68 -4.84 0.02 0.84
CA VAL A 68 -3.57 -0.62 0.45
C VAL A 68 -3.03 0.01 -0.83
N CYS A 69 -3.87 0.19 -1.85
CA CYS A 69 -3.49 0.86 -3.09
C CYS A 69 -3.03 2.30 -2.82
N GLY A 70 -3.76 3.06 -1.99
CA GLY A 70 -3.39 4.42 -1.60
C GLY A 70 -2.03 4.50 -0.90
N ILE A 71 -1.73 3.58 0.02
CA ILE A 71 -0.43 3.50 0.70
C ILE A 71 0.70 3.16 -0.28
N ILE A 72 0.47 2.21 -1.20
CA ILE A 72 1.44 1.83 -2.22
C ILE A 72 1.74 3.02 -3.14
N LEU A 73 0.70 3.70 -3.64
CA LEU A 73 0.84 4.88 -4.48
C LEU A 73 1.54 6.04 -3.76
N ALA A 74 1.23 6.26 -2.49
CA ALA A 74 1.92 7.26 -1.66
C ALA A 74 3.41 6.93 -1.49
N LYS A 75 3.75 5.65 -1.26
CA LYS A 75 5.15 5.20 -1.17
C LYS A 75 5.90 5.34 -2.49
N ILE A 76 5.27 5.03 -3.63
CA ILE A 76 5.89 5.16 -4.97
C ILE A 76 6.07 6.63 -5.35
N SER A 77 5.10 7.48 -4.98
CA SER A 77 5.15 8.92 -5.23
C SER A 77 6.23 9.63 -4.40
N LEU A 78 6.69 9.02 -3.30
CA LEU A 78 7.71 9.61 -2.46
C LEU A 78 9.06 9.67 -3.21
N PRO A 79 9.66 10.85 -3.38
CA PRO A 79 10.86 11.05 -4.20
C PRO A 79 12.15 10.60 -3.49
N LYS A 80 12.15 9.44 -2.83
CA LYS A 80 13.26 8.92 -2.00
C LYS A 80 14.58 8.76 -2.76
N ASN A 81 14.52 8.62 -4.09
CA ASN A 81 15.70 8.47 -4.96
C ASN A 81 16.26 9.79 -5.54
N ARG A 82 15.74 10.98 -5.18
CA ARG A 82 16.25 12.25 -5.71
C ARG A 82 17.67 12.60 -5.22
N ALA A 83 18.03 12.17 -4.01
CA ALA A 83 19.38 12.41 -3.45
C ALA A 83 20.50 11.72 -4.25
N LYS A 84 20.21 10.62 -4.98
CA LYS A 84 21.20 9.95 -5.84
C LYS A 84 21.51 10.71 -7.14
N THR A 85 20.71 11.73 -7.45
CA THR A 85 20.81 12.43 -8.75
C THR A 85 21.36 13.84 -8.66
N VAL A 86 21.66 14.31 -7.45
CA VAL A 86 22.38 15.55 -7.21
C VAL A 86 23.69 15.19 -6.51
N SER A 87 24.81 15.52 -7.14
CA SER A 87 26.14 15.21 -6.61
C SER A 87 26.88 16.49 -6.25
N PHE A 88 27.62 16.47 -5.14
CA PHE A 88 28.47 17.56 -4.68
C PHE A 88 29.93 17.24 -4.99
N SER A 89 30.77 18.27 -5.14
CA SER A 89 32.22 18.09 -5.23
C SER A 89 32.77 17.46 -3.96
N LYS A 90 33.73 16.54 -4.11
CA LYS A 90 34.42 15.91 -2.97
C LYS A 90 35.21 16.90 -2.13
N MET A 91 35.71 17.96 -2.76
CA MET A 91 36.48 19.02 -2.13
C MET A 91 35.79 20.37 -2.35
N ALA A 92 35.88 21.24 -1.36
CA ALA A 92 35.56 22.65 -1.48
C ALA A 92 36.86 23.44 -1.64
N THR A 93 36.84 24.52 -2.41
CA THR A 93 38.02 25.36 -2.64
C THR A 93 37.76 26.78 -2.15
N ILE A 94 38.80 27.43 -1.63
CA ILE A 94 38.76 28.86 -1.28
C ILE A 94 39.54 29.60 -2.36
N CYS A 95 38.92 30.59 -3.00
CA CYS A 95 39.61 31.46 -3.94
C CYS A 95 39.22 32.92 -3.74
N VAL A 96 40.06 33.82 -4.23
CA VAL A 96 39.77 35.25 -4.26
C VAL A 96 39.03 35.58 -5.56
N LYS A 97 37.85 36.16 -5.45
CA LYS A 97 37.06 36.64 -6.60
C LYS A 97 36.55 38.04 -6.29
N LYS A 98 36.88 39.01 -7.16
CA LYS A 98 36.57 40.44 -6.94
C LYS A 98 37.02 40.92 -5.55
N GLU A 99 38.30 40.71 -5.22
CA GLU A 99 38.93 41.13 -3.96
C GLU A 99 38.39 40.48 -2.67
N SER A 100 37.44 39.54 -2.77
CA SER A 100 36.84 38.86 -1.62
C SER A 100 37.19 37.37 -1.61
N LEU A 101 37.49 36.82 -0.42
CA LEU A 101 37.65 35.38 -0.22
C LEU A 101 36.29 34.68 -0.32
N CYS A 102 36.19 33.69 -1.21
CA CYS A 102 34.97 32.95 -1.50
C CYS A 102 35.20 31.44 -1.34
N LEU A 103 34.28 30.76 -0.66
CA LEU A 103 34.21 29.29 -0.64
C LEU A 103 33.39 28.80 -1.83
N LEU A 104 33.98 27.95 -2.68
CA LEU A 104 33.30 27.34 -3.82
C LEU A 104 33.06 25.85 -3.58
N ILE A 105 31.82 25.44 -3.85
CA ILE A 105 31.35 24.06 -3.83
C ILE A 105 30.63 23.82 -5.15
N ARG A 106 31.01 22.78 -5.89
CA ARG A 106 30.36 22.44 -7.16
C ARG A 106 29.21 21.49 -6.89
N VAL A 107 28.06 21.75 -7.51
CA VAL A 107 26.89 20.86 -7.49
C VAL A 107 26.57 20.46 -8.92
N ALA A 108 26.27 19.18 -9.15
CA ALA A 108 25.95 18.63 -10.45
C ALA A 108 24.60 17.92 -10.43
N ASN A 109 23.76 18.20 -11.43
CA ASN A 109 22.58 17.40 -11.73
C ASN A 109 22.99 16.25 -12.65
N LEU A 110 22.80 15.02 -12.19
CA LEU A 110 23.13 13.81 -12.96
C LEU A 110 21.96 13.36 -13.88
N ARG A 111 20.79 14.03 -13.82
CA ARG A 111 19.67 13.77 -14.73
C ARG A 111 19.71 14.68 -15.95
N LYS A 112 19.14 14.20 -17.06
CA LYS A 112 18.89 15.01 -18.28
C LYS A 112 17.83 16.09 -18.09
N THR A 113 16.90 15.86 -17.15
CA THR A 113 15.82 16.80 -16.83
C THR A 113 16.30 17.95 -15.96
N LEU A 114 15.78 19.16 -16.19
CA LEU A 114 16.07 20.34 -15.37
C LEU A 114 15.58 20.16 -13.92
N LEU A 115 16.37 20.64 -12.95
CA LEU A 115 15.90 20.80 -11.56
C LEU A 115 15.10 22.11 -11.44
N ILE A 116 13.79 21.98 -11.21
CA ILE A 116 12.89 23.11 -10.97
C ILE A 116 12.81 23.39 -9.46
N GLY A 117 12.83 24.66 -9.06
CA GLY A 117 12.66 25.07 -7.66
C GLY A 117 13.85 24.74 -6.74
N SER A 118 15.05 24.61 -7.29
CA SER A 118 16.25 24.31 -6.51
C SER A 118 16.66 25.49 -5.62
N GLN A 119 16.85 25.24 -4.33
CA GLN A 119 17.41 26.18 -3.35
C GLN A 119 18.62 25.52 -2.69
N ILE A 120 19.70 26.27 -2.50
CA ILE A 120 20.93 25.78 -1.86
C ILE A 120 21.09 26.48 -0.52
N TYR A 121 21.26 25.70 0.55
CA TYR A 121 21.58 26.22 1.88
C TYR A 121 22.84 25.54 2.42
N GLY A 122 23.61 26.25 3.22
CA GLY A 122 24.81 25.74 3.90
C GLY A 122 24.74 26.01 5.39
N LYS A 123 25.34 25.14 6.21
CA LYS A 123 25.52 25.34 7.65
C LYS A 123 26.97 25.08 8.01
N LEU A 124 27.58 25.99 8.78
CA LEU A 124 28.90 25.79 9.37
C LEU A 124 28.71 25.21 10.77
N LEU A 125 29.18 23.98 10.96
CA LEU A 125 29.17 23.32 12.27
C LEU A 125 30.57 23.43 12.86
N ARG A 126 30.69 24.08 14.02
CA ARG A 126 31.94 24.17 14.79
C ARG A 126 31.69 23.59 16.17
N THR A 127 32.27 22.44 16.46
CA THR A 127 32.33 21.91 17.83
C THR A 127 33.43 22.68 18.55
N THR A 128 33.05 23.52 19.53
CA THR A 128 34.01 24.24 20.36
C THR A 128 34.19 23.40 21.62
N THR A 129 35.31 22.68 21.70
CA THR A 129 35.83 22.06 22.93
C THR A 129 36.65 23.05 23.72
#